data_AF-A0A6P5QJG1-F1
#
_entry.id   AF-A0A6P5QJG1-F1
#
_cell.length_a   1.000
_cell.length_b   1.000
_cell.length_c   1.000
_cell.angle_alpha   90.00
_cell.angle_beta   90.00
_cell.angle_gamma   90.00
#
_symmetry.space_group_name_H-M   'P 1'
#
loop_
_entity.id
_entity.type
_entity.pdbx_description
1 polymer ?
#
loop_
_entity_poly.entity_id
_entity_poly.type
_entity_poly.pdbx_seq_one_letter_code
_entity_poly.pdbx_strand_id
1 'polypeptide(L)'
;MAEAQLLGEDGNQKLFPCEVCGRCFATDVLERHGPICKKVFNKKRKPFNSLKQRLQGTDIPTVGKSPQPKVQAVRKSNWRQQHEDFINRIRSAKQFTLVRPLPPPTQVIFHR
;
A
#
# COMPACT_ATOMS: atom_id res chain seq x y z
N MET A 1 -44.79 35.87 -10.48
CA MET A 1 -44.52 35.58 -9.05
C MET A 1 -43.35 34.62 -9.00
N ALA A 2 -42.19 35.05 -8.52
CA ALA A 2 -40.99 34.22 -8.46
C ALA A 2 -40.52 34.17 -7.02
N GLU A 3 -40.30 32.96 -6.50
CA GLU A 3 -39.62 32.75 -5.22
C GLU A 3 -38.75 31.49 -5.34
N ALA A 4 -37.63 31.69 -6.05
CA ALA A 4 -36.43 30.89 -5.85
C ALA A 4 -35.54 31.62 -4.83
N GLN A 5 -34.59 30.91 -4.20
CA GLN A 5 -33.75 31.39 -3.08
C GLN A 5 -34.57 31.57 -1.78
N LEU A 6 -34.13 31.33 -0.54
CA LEU A 6 -32.85 31.10 0.14
C LEU A 6 -33.04 29.89 1.09
N LEU A 7 -32.06 29.21 1.71
CA LEU A 7 -30.58 29.25 1.69
C LEU A 7 -30.06 27.85 2.14
N GLY A 8 -28.74 27.67 2.29
CA GLY A 8 -28.17 26.60 3.12
C GLY A 8 -27.84 27.16 4.51
N GLU A 9 -28.47 26.65 5.57
CA GLU A 9 -28.10 27.00 6.93
C GLU A 9 -26.86 26.21 7.35
N ASP A 10 -25.68 26.79 7.12
CA ASP A 10 -24.45 26.45 7.83
C ASP A 10 -24.61 26.87 9.30
N GLY A 11 -25.46 26.14 10.01
CA GLY A 11 -25.83 26.40 11.39
C GLY A 11 -24.58 26.47 12.24
N ASN A 12 -24.42 27.58 12.96
CA ASN A 12 -23.32 27.84 13.88
C ASN A 12 -23.41 26.93 15.13
N GLN A 13 -23.25 25.63 14.90
CA GLN A 13 -23.24 24.60 15.92
C GLN A 13 -21.93 24.74 16.68
N LYS A 14 -22.03 25.17 17.94
CA LYS A 14 -20.88 25.32 18.83
C LYS A 14 -20.09 24.00 18.90
N LEU A 15 -18.91 23.99 18.30
CA LEU A 15 -18.04 22.82 18.27
C LEU A 15 -17.23 22.74 19.56
N PHE A 16 -17.13 21.53 20.13
CA PHE A 16 -16.40 21.25 21.36
C PHE A 16 -15.29 20.22 21.09
N PRO A 17 -14.07 20.41 21.63
CA PRO A 17 -12.96 19.47 21.46
C PRO A 17 -13.14 18.21 22.29
N CYS A 18 -12.80 17.05 21.72
CA CYS A 18 -12.72 15.80 22.47
C CYS A 18 -11.45 15.77 23.34
N GLU A 19 -11.61 15.55 24.65
CA GLU A 19 -10.54 15.41 25.66
C GLU A 19 -9.43 14.40 25.28
N VAL A 20 -9.75 13.39 24.45
CA VAL A 20 -8.88 12.25 24.16
C VAL A 20 -8.10 12.41 22.86
N CYS A 21 -8.69 13.04 21.83
CA CYS A 21 -8.07 13.16 20.50
C CYS A 21 -7.98 14.58 19.95
N GLY A 22 -8.44 15.60 20.70
CA GLY A 22 -8.37 17.01 20.34
C GLY A 22 -9.28 17.45 19.18
N ARG A 23 -10.00 16.53 18.52
CA ARG A 23 -10.89 16.86 17.39
C ARG A 23 -12.17 17.53 17.89
N CYS A 24 -12.63 18.54 17.18
CA CYS A 24 -13.84 19.30 17.51
C CYS A 24 -15.08 18.69 16.84
N PHE A 25 -16.19 18.62 17.59
CA PHE A 25 -17.46 18.06 17.14
C PHE A 25 -18.65 18.88 17.65
N ALA A 26 -19.78 18.84 16.95
CA ALA A 26 -21.07 19.30 17.49
C ALA A 26 -21.49 18.43 18.69
N THR A 27 -22.39 18.93 19.54
CA THR A 27 -22.75 18.31 20.83
C THR A 27 -23.20 16.86 20.73
N ASP A 28 -24.22 16.56 19.91
CA ASP A 28 -24.71 15.18 19.66
C ASP A 28 -23.59 14.25 19.14
N VAL A 29 -22.78 14.74 18.19
CA VAL A 29 -21.66 13.95 17.65
C VAL A 29 -20.60 13.71 18.73
N LEU A 30 -20.36 14.67 19.63
CA LEU A 30 -19.40 14.52 20.73
C LEU A 30 -19.86 13.49 21.76
N GLU A 31 -21.14 13.44 22.11
CA GLU A 31 -21.71 12.42 23.02
C GLU A 31 -21.49 11.01 22.46
N ARG A 32 -21.74 10.80 21.16
CA ARG A 32 -21.50 9.52 20.49
C ARG A 32 -20.00 9.22 20.29
N HIS A 33 -19.19 10.25 20.04
CA HIS A 33 -17.75 10.13 19.82
C HIS A 33 -16.98 9.78 21.10
N GLY A 34 -17.28 10.44 22.22
CA GLY A 34 -16.58 10.30 23.50
C GLY A 34 -16.29 8.85 23.95
N PRO A 35 -17.30 7.97 24.10
CA PRO A 35 -17.09 6.60 24.54
C PRO A 35 -16.33 5.74 23.51
N ILE A 36 -16.47 6.03 22.20
CA ILE A 36 -15.74 5.33 21.15
C ILE A 36 -14.27 5.75 21.18
N CYS A 37 -13.99 7.05 21.24
CA CYS A 37 -12.65 7.61 21.27
C CYS A 37 -11.86 7.12 22.50
N LYS A 38 -12.48 7.15 23.69
CA LYS A 38 -11.92 6.56 24.93
C LYS A 38 -11.55 5.08 24.73
N LYS A 39 -12.43 4.26 24.13
CA LYS A 39 -12.16 2.83 23.84
C LYS A 39 -11.06 2.61 22.81
N VAL A 40 -10.96 3.46 21.79
CA VAL A 40 -9.97 3.31 20.70
C VAL A 40 -8.58 3.75 21.15
N PHE A 41 -8.48 4.85 21.90
CA PHE A 41 -7.20 5.42 22.33
C PHE A 41 -6.56 4.65 23.49
N ASN A 42 -7.36 4.23 24.48
CA ASN A 42 -6.84 3.49 25.64
C ASN A 42 -6.43 2.05 25.30
N LYS A 43 -6.97 1.46 24.22
CA LYS A 43 -6.69 0.07 23.82
C LYS A 43 -5.60 0.01 22.76
N LYS A 44 -4.36 -0.30 23.18
CA LYS A 44 -3.26 -0.69 22.27
C LYS A 44 -3.70 -1.86 21.38
N ARG A 45 -4.08 -1.57 20.14
CA ARG A 45 -4.44 -2.61 19.16
C ARG A 45 -3.18 -3.36 18.72
N LYS A 46 -3.32 -4.64 18.37
CA LYS A 46 -2.22 -5.39 17.73
C LYS A 46 -1.90 -4.72 16.37
N PRO A 47 -0.61 -4.54 16.02
CA PRO A 47 -0.22 -4.06 14.70
C PRO A 47 -0.88 -4.89 13.60
N PHE A 48 -1.45 -4.21 12.62
CA PHE A 48 -2.09 -4.87 11.49
C PHE A 48 -1.02 -5.52 10.60
N ASN A 49 -1.14 -6.84 10.37
CA ASN A 49 -0.21 -7.59 9.55
C ASN A 49 -0.87 -7.97 8.22
N SER A 50 -0.50 -7.26 7.15
CA SER A 50 -1.08 -7.48 5.81
C SER A 50 -0.81 -8.88 5.27
N LEU A 51 0.36 -9.47 5.53
CA LEU A 51 0.65 -10.86 5.13
C LEU A 51 -0.32 -11.83 5.81
N LYS A 52 -0.54 -11.67 7.12
CA LYS A 52 -1.51 -12.50 7.84
C LYS A 52 -2.92 -12.36 7.26
N GLN A 53 -3.39 -11.14 6.97
CA GLN A 53 -4.74 -10.96 6.41
C GLN A 53 -4.87 -11.60 5.02
N ARG A 54 -3.85 -11.52 4.15
CA ARG A 54 -3.88 -12.16 2.82
C ARG A 54 -3.91 -13.69 2.88
N LEU A 55 -3.27 -14.28 3.89
CA LEU A 55 -3.23 -15.73 4.09
C LEU A 55 -4.47 -16.27 4.84
N GLN A 56 -5.30 -15.41 5.43
CA GLN A 56 -6.55 -15.84 6.06
C GLN A 56 -7.58 -16.18 4.98
N GLY A 57 -8.01 -17.44 4.93
CA GLY A 57 -9.01 -17.93 3.96
C GLY A 57 -8.43 -18.44 2.64
N THR A 58 -7.12 -18.66 2.55
CA THR A 58 -6.47 -19.29 1.39
C THR A 58 -5.62 -20.47 1.82
N ASP A 59 -5.86 -21.66 1.25
CA ASP A 59 -5.06 -22.88 1.45
C ASP A 59 -3.67 -22.85 0.77
N ILE A 60 -3.17 -21.65 0.45
CA ILE A 60 -1.84 -21.50 -0.14
C ILE A 60 -0.80 -21.72 0.97
N PRO A 61 0.00 -22.81 0.92
CA PRO A 61 1.07 -23.00 1.89
C PRO A 61 2.04 -21.82 1.79
N THR A 62 2.40 -21.24 2.92
CA THR A 62 3.33 -20.09 2.97
C THR A 62 4.67 -20.49 2.36
N VAL A 63 4.89 -20.14 1.09
CA VAL A 63 6.09 -20.53 0.36
C VAL A 63 7.29 -19.80 0.98
N GLY A 64 8.16 -20.56 1.63
CA GLY A 64 9.38 -20.08 2.29
C GLY A 64 9.16 -19.09 3.44
N LYS A 65 9.64 -19.44 4.64
CA LYS A 65 10.11 -18.38 5.54
C LYS A 65 11.30 -17.70 4.84
N SER A 66 11.10 -16.52 4.28
CA SER A 66 12.22 -15.61 4.05
C SER A 66 12.92 -15.43 5.41
N PRO A 67 14.27 -15.46 5.49
CA PRO A 67 14.96 -15.28 6.74
C PRO A 67 14.47 -14.01 7.42
N GLN A 68 14.14 -14.11 8.72
CA GLN A 68 13.79 -12.96 9.55
C GLN A 68 14.75 -11.81 9.24
N PRO A 69 14.26 -10.57 9.06
CA PRO A 69 15.16 -9.43 9.03
C PRO A 69 15.82 -9.34 10.40
N LYS A 70 16.99 -9.97 10.53
CA LYS A 70 18.00 -9.57 11.51
C LYS A 70 18.02 -8.04 11.45
N VAL A 71 18.08 -7.37 12.59
CA VAL A 71 18.30 -5.93 12.64
C VAL A 71 19.72 -5.69 12.16
N GLN A 72 19.89 -5.70 10.84
CA GLN A 72 21.16 -5.50 10.17
C GLN A 72 21.48 -4.02 10.34
N ALA A 73 22.43 -3.74 11.24
CA ALA A 73 22.98 -2.41 11.47
C ALA A 73 23.15 -1.71 10.12
N VAL A 74 22.52 -0.52 10.01
CA VAL A 74 22.16 0.18 8.76
C VAL A 74 23.17 -0.11 7.64
N ARG A 75 22.85 -1.09 6.79
CA ARG A 75 23.73 -1.43 5.68
C ARG A 75 23.62 -0.32 4.66
N LYS A 76 24.66 0.52 4.61
CA LYS A 76 24.82 1.62 3.66
C LYS A 76 24.50 1.09 2.27
N SER A 77 23.41 1.57 1.68
CA SER A 77 22.97 1.09 0.36
C SER A 77 24.04 1.42 -0.66
N ASN A 78 24.65 0.39 -1.25
CA ASN A 78 25.65 0.56 -2.30
C ASN A 78 24.96 0.78 -3.65
N TRP A 79 24.11 1.82 -3.71
CA TRP A 79 23.21 2.07 -4.83
C TRP A 79 24.00 2.34 -6.12
N ARG A 80 25.17 2.99 -6.01
CA ARG A 80 26.05 3.30 -7.15
C ARG A 80 26.52 2.00 -7.84
N GLN A 81 27.01 1.03 -7.07
CA GLN A 81 27.44 -0.26 -7.62
C GLN A 81 26.27 -1.07 -8.16
N GLN A 82 25.13 -1.10 -7.45
CA GLN A 82 23.91 -1.78 -7.93
C GLN A 82 23.36 -1.18 -9.24
N HIS A 83 23.45 0.14 -9.40
CA HIS A 83 23.10 0.83 -10.64
C HIS A 83 24.08 0.50 -11.76
N GLU A 84 25.39 0.53 -11.50
CA GLU A 84 26.42 0.19 -12.48
C GLU A 84 26.28 -1.27 -12.96
N ASP A 85 26.11 -2.22 -12.04
CA ASP A 85 25.83 -3.64 -12.35
C ASP A 85 24.59 -3.81 -13.24
N PHE A 86 23.53 -3.05 -12.96
CA PHE A 86 22.31 -3.07 -13.78
C PHE A 86 22.56 -2.51 -15.19
N ILE A 87 23.21 -1.35 -15.30
CA ILE A 87 23.54 -0.73 -16.59
C ILE A 87 24.47 -1.63 -17.42
N ASN A 88 25.46 -2.27 -16.78
CA ASN A 88 26.37 -3.20 -17.45
C ASN A 88 25.62 -4.43 -17.96
N ARG A 89 24.72 -5.03 -17.17
CA ARG A 89 23.86 -6.14 -17.64
C ARG A 89 23.00 -5.75 -18.86
N ILE A 90 22.39 -4.56 -18.85
CA ILE A 90 21.60 -4.06 -19.98
C ILE A 90 22.48 -3.83 -21.22
N ARG A 91 23.70 -3.30 -21.06
CA ARG A 91 24.66 -3.11 -22.17
C ARG A 91 25.12 -4.46 -22.76
N SER A 92 25.50 -5.43 -21.92
CA SER A 92 25.91 -6.77 -22.37
C SER A 92 24.75 -7.51 -23.07
N ALA A 93 23.53 -7.42 -22.54
CA ALA A 93 22.36 -8.01 -23.19
C ALA A 93 22.11 -7.40 -24.59
N LYS A 94 22.27 -6.07 -24.73
CA LYS A 94 22.15 -5.38 -26.02
C LYS A 94 23.22 -5.77 -27.05
N GLN A 95 24.42 -6.11 -26.61
CA GLN A 95 25.46 -6.64 -27.52
C GLN A 95 25.08 -8.01 -28.09
N PHE A 96 24.38 -8.85 -27.31
CA PHE A 96 23.95 -10.17 -27.79
C PHE A 96 22.78 -10.11 -28.79
N THR A 97 21.95 -9.07 -28.73
CA THR A 97 20.78 -8.91 -29.62
C THR A 97 21.09 -8.38 -31.01
N LEU A 98 22.32 -7.95 -31.31
CA LEU A 98 22.57 -7.17 -32.55
C LEU A 98 22.59 -8.03 -33.83
N VAL A 99 23.16 -9.24 -33.81
CA VAL A 99 23.33 -10.06 -35.05
C VAL A 99 23.47 -11.57 -34.76
N ARG A 100 22.40 -12.19 -34.25
CA ARG A 100 22.17 -13.62 -34.55
C ARG A 100 20.77 -13.78 -35.14
N PRO A 101 20.63 -14.02 -36.46
CA PRO A 101 19.32 -14.24 -37.05
C PRO A 101 18.68 -15.44 -36.37
N LEU A 102 17.40 -15.30 -35.98
CA LEU A 102 16.63 -16.45 -35.54
C LEU A 102 16.61 -17.48 -36.68
N PRO A 103 16.79 -18.78 -36.37
CA PRO A 103 16.60 -19.80 -37.39
C PRO A 103 15.17 -19.67 -37.94
N PRO A 104 14.99 -19.77 -39.28
CA PRO A 104 13.66 -19.64 -39.86
C PRO A 104 12.72 -20.68 -39.24
N PRO A 105 11.47 -20.31 -38.93
CA PRO A 105 10.53 -21.24 -38.33
C PRO A 105 10.33 -22.43 -39.28
N THR A 106 10.61 -23.63 -38.80
CA THR A 106 10.38 -24.86 -39.55
C THR A 106 8.88 -24.99 -39.83
N GLN A 107 8.50 -24.94 -41.10
CA GLN A 107 7.13 -25.18 -41.52
C GLN A 107 6.73 -26.60 -41.09
N VAL A 108 5.80 -26.70 -40.14
CA VAL A 108 5.23 -27.97 -39.71
C VAL A 108 4.32 -28.48 -40.83
N ILE A 109 4.81 -29.45 -41.60
CA ILE A 109 4.03 -30.10 -42.65
C ILE A 109 3.00 -30.99 -41.97
N PHE A 110 1.77 -30.49 -41.86
CA PHE A 110 0.62 -31.30 -41.48
C PHE A 110 0.25 -32.23 -42.64
N HIS A 111 0.65 -33.49 -42.54
CA HIS A 111 0.11 -34.53 -43.41
C HIS A 111 -1.36 -34.76 -43.06
N ARG A 112 -2.19 -34.74 -44.10
CA ARG A 112 -3.64 -34.94 -44.09
C ARG A 112 -4.00 -36.42 -44.23
#